data_AF-W1XP92-F1
#
_entry.id   AF-W1XP92-F1
#
_cell.length_a   1.000
_cell.length_b   1.000
_cell.length_c   1.000
_cell.angle_alpha   90.00
_cell.angle_beta   90.00
_cell.angle_gamma   90.00
#
_symmetry.space_group_name_H-M   'P 1'
#
loop_
_entity.id
_entity.type
_entity.pdbx_description
1 polymer ?
#
loop_
_entity_poly.entity_id
_entity_poly.type
_entity_poly.pdbx_seq_one_letter_code
_entity_poly.pdbx_strand_id
1 'polypeptide(L)'
;ATEDQLKAVASGAGKYSSVSEGNNISVIKGTNAIGGVDYKVSVIDTPTFKSVTTGNTVMNNSGLTIKNGPSITETGINAGNKKITNVAAGTSDTDAVNVSQLKEIGGN
;
A
#
# COMPACT_ATOMS: atom_id res chain seq x y z
N ALA A 1 38.27 12.27 -34.51
CA ALA A 1 37.67 13.22 -33.56
C ALA A 1 38.80 13.82 -32.72
N THR A 2 38.73 15.10 -32.38
CA THR A 2 39.67 15.73 -31.43
C THR A 2 39.27 15.39 -29.99
N GLU A 3 40.22 15.48 -29.05
CA GLU A 3 39.93 15.29 -27.62
C GLU A 3 38.84 16.24 -27.11
N ASP A 4 38.83 17.48 -27.62
CA ASP A 4 37.81 18.48 -27.30
C ASP A 4 36.41 18.06 -27.78
N GLN A 5 36.30 17.47 -28.98
CA GLN A 5 35.03 16.93 -29.47
C GLN A 5 34.52 15.79 -28.59
N LEU A 6 35.41 14.92 -28.09
CA LEU A 6 35.04 13.82 -27.18
C LEU A 6 34.61 14.32 -25.80
N LYS A 7 35.31 15.32 -25.23
CA LYS A 7 34.93 15.96 -23.96
C LYS A 7 33.60 16.71 -24.05
N ALA A 8 33.34 17.38 -25.17
CA ALA A 8 32.07 18.06 -25.42
C ALA A 8 30.90 17.06 -25.49
N VAL A 9 31.08 15.93 -26.17
CA VAL A 9 30.08 14.84 -26.22
C VAL A 9 29.84 14.25 -24.83
N ALA A 10 30.88 13.94 -24.07
CA ALA A 10 30.75 13.39 -22.72
C ALA A 10 30.03 14.35 -21.75
N SER A 11 30.39 15.64 -21.81
CA SER A 11 29.76 16.69 -21.00
C SER A 11 28.31 16.95 -21.41
N GLY A 12 28.02 16.87 -22.71
CA GLY A 12 26.67 16.97 -23.25
C GLY A 12 25.79 15.80 -22.79
N ALA A 13 26.28 14.58 -22.89
CA ALA A 13 25.57 13.37 -22.46
C ALA A 13 25.17 13.42 -20.97
N GLY A 14 26.06 13.94 -20.10
CA GLY A 14 25.79 14.07 -18.66
C GLY A 14 24.64 15.03 -18.29
N LYS A 15 24.20 15.91 -19.20
CA LYS A 15 23.11 16.87 -18.94
C LYS A 15 21.71 16.29 -19.12
N TYR A 16 21.56 15.18 -19.83
CA TYR A 16 20.24 14.64 -20.18
C TYR A 16 19.68 13.64 -19.16
N SER A 17 20.45 13.25 -18.14
CA SER A 17 19.99 12.36 -17.08
C SER A 17 19.60 13.16 -15.84
N SER A 18 18.31 13.43 -15.69
CA SER A 18 17.74 14.01 -14.46
C SER A 18 16.75 13.04 -13.84
N VAL A 19 16.84 12.85 -12.52
CA VAL A 19 15.89 12.10 -11.71
C VAL A 19 15.62 12.94 -10.47
N SER A 20 14.35 13.23 -10.20
CA SER A 20 13.91 13.93 -9.00
C SER A 20 13.01 13.00 -8.19
N GLU A 21 13.11 13.08 -6.88
CA GLU A 21 12.26 12.32 -5.99
C GLU A 21 10.99 13.10 -5.65
N GLY A 22 9.91 12.36 -5.42
CA GLY A 22 8.65 12.89 -4.88
C GLY A 22 8.45 12.41 -3.45
N ASN A 23 7.40 12.86 -2.78
CA ASN A 23 7.21 12.66 -1.33
C ASN A 23 7.35 11.20 -0.83
N ASN A 24 6.92 10.20 -1.60
CA ASN A 24 6.95 8.79 -1.19
C ASN A 24 8.11 7.99 -1.80
N ILE A 25 8.95 8.62 -2.61
CA ILE A 25 10.05 7.97 -3.32
C ILE A 25 11.36 8.51 -2.78
N SER A 26 12.32 7.63 -2.55
CA SER A 26 13.72 8.00 -2.33
C SER A 26 14.52 7.64 -3.57
N VAL A 27 15.36 8.57 -4.01
CA VAL A 27 16.29 8.34 -5.13
C VAL A 27 17.71 8.56 -4.62
N ILE A 28 18.49 7.48 -4.56
CA ILE A 28 19.89 7.51 -4.13
C ILE A 28 20.78 7.30 -5.34
N LYS A 29 21.60 8.31 -5.65
CA LYS A 29 22.63 8.21 -6.69
C LYS A 29 23.81 7.37 -6.19
N GLY A 30 24.26 6.44 -7.03
CA GLY A 30 25.43 5.60 -6.80
C GLY A 30 26.24 5.38 -8.07
N THR A 31 27.09 4.37 -8.02
CA THR A 31 27.94 3.95 -9.14
C THR A 31 27.77 2.45 -9.35
N ASN A 32 27.54 2.03 -10.60
CA ASN A 32 27.41 0.61 -10.94
C ASN A 32 28.79 -0.08 -11.06
N ALA A 33 28.78 -1.40 -11.27
CA ALA A 33 30.00 -2.21 -11.34
C ALA A 33 30.99 -1.81 -12.46
N ILE A 34 30.55 -1.07 -13.48
CA ILE A 34 31.39 -0.61 -14.60
C ILE A 34 31.71 0.89 -14.53
N GLY A 35 31.46 1.55 -13.39
CA GLY A 35 31.80 2.97 -13.19
C GLY A 35 30.78 3.97 -13.74
N GLY A 36 29.63 3.50 -14.23
CA GLY A 36 28.52 4.35 -14.66
C GLY A 36 27.67 4.86 -13.49
N VAL A 37 26.89 5.92 -13.70
CA VAL A 37 25.91 6.40 -12.73
C VAL A 37 24.79 5.37 -12.57
N ASP A 38 24.42 5.07 -11.32
CA ASP A 38 23.26 4.25 -10.97
C ASP A 38 22.31 5.03 -10.06
N TYR A 39 21.01 4.73 -10.12
CA TYR A 39 20.01 5.35 -9.25
C TYR A 39 19.19 4.26 -8.58
N LYS A 40 19.38 4.09 -7.27
CA LYS A 40 18.53 3.22 -6.47
C LYS A 40 17.25 3.97 -6.14
N VAL A 41 16.14 3.50 -6.68
CA VAL A 41 14.80 4.02 -6.42
C VAL A 41 14.10 3.12 -5.43
N SER A 42 13.53 3.69 -4.39
CA SER A 42 12.82 2.93 -3.34
C SER A 42 11.61 3.71 -2.83
N VAL A 43 10.64 3.01 -2.26
CA VAL A 43 9.59 3.65 -1.45
C VAL A 43 10.18 3.94 -0.08
N ILE A 44 9.90 5.12 0.48
CA ILE A 44 10.34 5.47 1.83
C ILE A 44 9.67 4.59 2.89
N ASP A 45 10.22 4.55 4.12
CA ASP A 45 9.72 3.67 5.19
C ASP A 45 8.26 3.98 5.60
N THR A 46 7.86 5.25 5.55
CA THR A 46 6.52 5.71 5.97
C THR A 46 5.85 6.55 4.86
N PRO A 47 5.44 5.93 3.74
CA PRO A 47 4.78 6.66 2.67
C PRO A 47 3.38 7.09 3.10
N THR A 48 2.94 8.27 2.66
CA THR A 48 1.58 8.76 2.93
C THR A 48 0.75 8.73 1.66
N PHE A 49 -0.46 8.19 1.76
CA PHE A 49 -1.39 8.09 0.63
C PHE A 49 -2.74 8.69 1.01
N LYS A 50 -3.37 9.44 0.10
CA LYS A 50 -4.75 9.88 0.28
C LYS A 50 -5.75 8.74 0.07
N SER A 51 -5.43 7.80 -0.82
CA SER A 51 -6.22 6.61 -1.14
C SER A 51 -5.31 5.53 -1.73
N VAL A 52 -5.57 4.29 -1.39
CA VAL A 52 -4.95 3.10 -1.98
C VAL A 52 -6.06 2.21 -2.55
N THR A 53 -5.98 1.88 -3.84
CA THR A 53 -6.97 1.04 -4.51
C THR A 53 -6.29 -0.21 -5.07
N THR A 54 -6.81 -1.38 -4.71
CA THR A 54 -6.33 -2.68 -5.22
C THR A 54 -7.52 -3.51 -5.70
N GLY A 55 -7.68 -3.61 -7.02
CA GLY A 55 -8.85 -4.24 -7.62
C GLY A 55 -10.15 -3.57 -7.15
N ASN A 56 -10.99 -4.31 -6.43
CA ASN A 56 -12.27 -3.83 -5.89
C ASN A 56 -12.15 -3.19 -4.49
N THR A 57 -10.96 -3.17 -3.89
CA THR A 57 -10.74 -2.67 -2.53
C THR A 57 -10.22 -1.24 -2.55
N VAL A 58 -10.78 -0.37 -1.71
CA VAL A 58 -10.31 1.01 -1.50
C VAL A 58 -10.06 1.24 -0.02
N MET A 59 -8.87 1.73 0.32
CA MET A 59 -8.50 2.23 1.65
C MET A 59 -8.22 3.74 1.56
N ASN A 60 -8.96 4.55 2.31
CA ASN A 60 -8.80 6.00 2.34
C ASN A 60 -9.29 6.57 3.69
N ASN A 61 -9.46 7.90 3.77
CA ASN A 61 -9.91 8.58 5.00
C ASN A 61 -11.29 8.10 5.50
N SER A 62 -12.11 7.50 4.66
CA SER A 62 -13.42 6.96 5.07
C SER A 62 -13.35 5.53 5.61
N GLY A 63 -12.19 4.86 5.52
CA GLY A 63 -11.95 3.49 5.98
C GLY A 63 -11.55 2.53 4.86
N LEU A 64 -11.98 1.26 4.99
CA LEU A 64 -11.73 0.16 4.06
C LEU A 64 -13.05 -0.31 3.43
N THR A 65 -13.13 -0.34 2.10
CA THR A 65 -14.33 -0.78 1.37
C THR A 65 -13.97 -1.79 0.31
N ILE A 66 -14.85 -2.78 0.08
CA ILE A 66 -14.77 -3.72 -1.03
C ILE A 66 -16.04 -3.54 -1.87
N LYS A 67 -15.90 -3.26 -3.18
CA LYS A 67 -17.05 -3.11 -4.09
C LYS A 67 -17.95 -4.35 -4.03
N ASN A 68 -19.25 -4.15 -3.78
CA ASN A 68 -20.25 -5.21 -3.60
C ASN A 68 -19.93 -6.22 -2.48
N GLY A 69 -19.11 -5.80 -1.51
CA GLY A 69 -18.62 -6.64 -0.41
C GLY A 69 -18.69 -5.94 0.95
N PRO A 70 -17.95 -6.47 1.94
CA PRO A 70 -17.85 -5.87 3.26
C PRO A 70 -17.18 -4.49 3.26
N SER A 71 -17.41 -3.73 4.33
CA SER A 71 -16.72 -2.47 4.61
C SER A 71 -16.47 -2.26 6.10
N ILE A 72 -15.42 -1.51 6.42
CA ILE A 72 -15.10 -0.99 7.75
C ILE A 72 -14.90 0.50 7.60
N THR A 73 -15.75 1.31 8.22
CA THR A 73 -15.74 2.77 8.12
C THR A 73 -15.85 3.41 9.51
N GLU A 74 -15.78 4.74 9.58
CA GLU A 74 -16.00 5.49 10.83
C GLU A 74 -17.38 5.22 11.46
N THR A 75 -18.36 4.78 10.66
CA THR A 75 -19.72 4.45 11.12
C THR A 75 -19.86 3.01 11.60
N GLY A 76 -18.82 2.17 11.47
CA GLY A 76 -18.81 0.78 11.92
C GLY A 76 -18.51 -0.23 10.81
N ILE A 77 -18.96 -1.47 11.01
CA ILE A 77 -18.65 -2.62 10.14
C ILE A 77 -19.92 -3.08 9.44
N ASN A 78 -19.87 -3.23 8.11
CA ASN A 78 -20.91 -3.86 7.32
C ASN A 78 -20.38 -5.15 6.69
N ALA A 79 -21.03 -6.28 6.95
CA ALA A 79 -20.63 -7.59 6.43
C ALA A 79 -21.00 -7.83 4.94
N GLY A 80 -21.70 -6.90 4.29
CA GLY A 80 -22.01 -6.99 2.86
C GLY A 80 -22.86 -8.22 2.49
N ASN A 81 -23.83 -8.57 3.34
CA ASN A 81 -24.66 -9.78 3.23
C ASN A 81 -23.83 -11.08 3.13
N LYS A 82 -22.67 -11.13 3.80
CA LYS A 82 -21.85 -12.33 3.94
C LYS A 82 -21.85 -12.81 5.39
N LYS A 83 -21.60 -14.10 5.59
CA LYS A 83 -21.41 -14.67 6.93
C LYS A 83 -20.10 -14.17 7.51
N ILE A 84 -20.13 -13.82 8.79
CA ILE A 84 -18.91 -13.63 9.59
C ILE A 84 -18.62 -15.00 10.24
N THR A 85 -17.54 -15.64 9.80
CA THR A 85 -17.13 -16.97 10.27
C THR A 85 -15.95 -16.87 11.23
N ASN A 86 -15.66 -17.94 11.98
CA ASN A 86 -14.55 -18.01 12.95
C ASN A 86 -14.65 -16.97 14.07
N VAL A 87 -15.87 -16.67 14.50
CA VAL A 87 -16.15 -15.85 15.68
C VAL A 87 -16.02 -16.76 16.91
N ALA A 88 -15.03 -16.50 17.76
CA ALA A 88 -14.89 -17.18 19.06
C ALA A 88 -16.12 -16.90 19.94
N ALA A 89 -16.38 -17.75 20.94
CA ALA A 89 -17.49 -17.53 21.86
C ALA A 89 -17.25 -16.22 22.63
N GLY A 90 -18.23 -15.31 22.59
CA GLY A 90 -18.20 -14.06 23.34
C GLY A 90 -18.31 -14.32 24.84
N THR A 91 -17.56 -13.57 25.65
CA THR A 91 -17.53 -13.71 27.12
C THR A 91 -17.94 -12.43 27.84
N SER A 92 -17.77 -11.27 27.19
CA SER A 92 -18.21 -9.97 27.68
C SER A 92 -19.51 -9.54 27.02
N ASP A 93 -20.27 -8.67 27.67
CA ASP A 93 -21.57 -8.16 27.18
C ASP A 93 -21.50 -7.49 25.79
N THR A 94 -20.31 -7.02 25.40
CA THR A 94 -20.07 -6.34 24.12
C THR A 94 -19.46 -7.24 23.04
N ASP A 95 -19.23 -8.53 23.32
CA ASP A 95 -18.70 -9.46 22.34
C ASP A 95 -19.80 -9.92 21.38
N ALA A 96 -19.40 -10.23 20.14
CA ALA A 96 -20.32 -10.88 19.21
C ALA A 96 -20.63 -12.31 19.68
N VAL A 97 -21.91 -12.70 19.62
CA VAL A 97 -22.37 -14.07 19.90
C VAL A 97 -22.26 -14.92 18.64
N ASN A 98 -21.70 -16.11 18.75
CA ASN A 98 -21.66 -17.07 17.63
C ASN A 98 -22.82 -18.09 17.68
N VAL A 99 -22.94 -18.91 16.63
CA VAL A 99 -24.06 -19.87 16.52
C VAL A 99 -24.00 -20.99 17.58
N SER A 100 -22.83 -21.37 18.10
CA SER A 100 -22.76 -22.43 19.12
C SER A 100 -23.34 -21.95 20.45
N GLN A 101 -23.06 -20.71 20.85
CA GLN A 101 -23.65 -20.11 22.05
C GLN A 101 -25.17 -20.00 21.96
N LEU A 102 -25.70 -19.66 20.78
CA LEU A 102 -27.15 -19.64 20.56
C LEU A 102 -27.78 -21.04 20.71
N LYS A 103 -27.12 -22.08 20.19
CA LYS A 103 -27.59 -23.47 20.28
C LYS A 103 -27.58 -24.02 21.71
N GLU A 104 -26.65 -23.60 22.55
CA GLU A 104 -26.60 -24.00 23.96
C GLU A 104 -27.81 -23.48 24.75
N ILE A 105 -28.36 -22.31 24.38
CA ILE A 105 -29.55 -21.73 25.03
C ILE A 105 -30.85 -22.34 24.48
N GLY A 106 -30.89 -22.63 23.17
CA GLY A 106 -32.11 -23.06 22.45
C GLY A 106 -32.30 -24.58 22.29
N GLY A 107 -31.46 -25.40 22.92
CA GLY A 107 -31.50 -26.86 22.78
C GLY A 107 -32.60 -27.52 23.61
N ASN A 108 -33.81 -27.60 23.06
CA ASN A 108 -34.76 -28.69 23.32
C ASN A 108 -34.63 -29.74 22.22
#